data_AF-A0A1G8CME0-F1
#
_entry.id   AF-A0A1G8CME0-F1
#
_cell.length_a   1.000
_cell.length_b   1.000
_cell.length_c   1.000
_cell.angle_alpha   90.00
_cell.angle_beta   90.00
_cell.angle_gamma   90.00
#
_symmetry.space_group_name_H-M   'P 1'
#
loop_
_entity.id
_entity.type
_entity.pdbx_description
1 polymer ?
#
loop_
_entity_poly.entity_id
_entity_poly.type
_entity_poly.pdbx_seq_one_letter_code
_entity_poly.pdbx_strand_id
1 'polypeptide(L)'
;MGAGVTVDRLAELLVSHFGAPADRVAGGVTFEELEFDSLALVELAMVAQKEFGVEVDEQEFTPEQSVAGAARLIDSRRAAS
;
A
#
# COMPACT_ATOMS: atom_id res chain seq x y z
N MET A 1 14.42 4.52 9.83
CA MET A 1 14.46 3.09 9.46
C MET A 1 13.07 2.43 9.54
N GLY A 2 11.96 3.18 9.40
CA GLY A 2 10.58 2.63 9.49
C GLY A 2 10.01 2.13 8.17
N ALA A 3 10.23 2.89 7.09
CA ALA A 3 9.63 2.62 5.77
C ALA A 3 9.88 1.20 5.20
N GLY A 4 11.00 0.55 5.53
CA GLY A 4 11.29 -0.81 5.05
C GLY A 4 10.31 -1.86 5.58
N VAL A 5 9.86 -1.73 6.83
CA VAL A 5 8.93 -2.69 7.46
C VAL A 5 7.51 -2.49 6.95
N THR A 6 7.11 -1.23 6.71
CA THR A 6 5.79 -0.89 6.18
C THR A 6 5.64 -1.35 4.73
N VAL A 7 6.70 -1.26 3.91
CA VAL A 7 6.71 -1.80 2.54
C VAL A 7 6.50 -3.30 2.55
N ASP A 8 7.21 -4.03 3.42
CA ASP A 8 7.12 -5.49 3.49
C ASP A 8 5.71 -5.95 3.90
N ARG A 9 5.12 -5.30 4.91
CA ARG A 9 3.74 -5.55 5.32
C ARG A 9 2.71 -5.19 4.25
N LEU A 10 2.90 -4.05 3.58
CA LEU A 10 2.02 -3.65 2.49
C LEU A 10 2.12 -4.67 1.34
N ALA A 11 3.33 -5.12 1.03
CA ALA A 11 3.55 -6.14 0.01
C ALA A 11 2.87 -7.46 0.37
N GLU A 12 3.01 -7.93 1.61
CA GLU A 12 2.34 -9.14 2.10
C GLU A 12 0.81 -9.03 2.00
N LEU A 13 0.26 -7.85 2.30
CA LEU A 13 -1.16 -7.56 2.19
C LEU A 13 -1.62 -7.57 0.73
N LEU A 14 -0.86 -6.96 -0.19
CA LEU A 14 -1.15 -7.01 -1.63
C LEU A 14 -1.12 -8.46 -2.15
N VAL A 15 -0.17 -9.29 -1.70
CA VAL A 15 -0.09 -10.70 -2.10
C VAL A 15 -1.23 -11.52 -1.50
N SER A 16 -1.52 -11.35 -0.21
CA SER A 16 -2.45 -12.22 0.53
C SER A 16 -3.91 -11.84 0.37
N HIS A 17 -4.24 -10.54 0.33
CA HIS A 17 -5.61 -10.05 0.16
C HIS A 17 -5.99 -9.88 -1.31
N PHE A 18 -5.08 -9.32 -2.12
CA PHE A 18 -5.37 -8.96 -3.51
C PHE A 18 -4.83 -9.98 -4.52
N GLY A 19 -4.05 -10.97 -4.08
CA GLY A 19 -3.47 -11.97 -4.97
C GLY A 19 -2.38 -11.43 -5.88
N ALA A 20 -1.76 -10.29 -5.52
CA ALA A 20 -0.70 -9.70 -6.31
C ALA A 20 0.52 -10.64 -6.37
N PRO A 21 1.21 -10.74 -7.52
CA PRO A 21 2.36 -11.62 -7.65
C PRO A 21 3.55 -11.10 -6.85
N ALA A 22 3.99 -11.84 -5.83
CA ALA A 22 5.08 -11.45 -4.94
C ALA A 22 6.38 -11.06 -5.67
N ASP A 23 6.66 -11.70 -6.82
CA ASP A 23 7.79 -11.35 -7.70
C ASP A 23 7.67 -9.96 -8.34
N ARG A 24 6.46 -9.40 -8.46
CA ARG A 24 6.22 -8.04 -8.98
C ARG A 24 6.00 -7.01 -7.88
N VAL A 25 5.56 -7.42 -6.69
CA VAL A 25 5.31 -6.51 -5.57
C VAL A 25 6.65 -6.07 -4.95
N ALA A 26 7.37 -5.21 -5.65
CA ALA A 26 8.59 -4.57 -5.20
C ALA A 26 8.31 -3.10 -4.87
N GLY A 27 9.03 -2.53 -3.89
CA GLY A 27 8.81 -1.14 -3.47
C GLY A 27 8.90 -0.09 -4.60
N GLY A 28 9.58 -0.41 -5.71
CA GLY A 28 9.69 0.48 -6.88
C GLY A 28 8.54 0.40 -7.89
N VAL A 29 7.68 -0.62 -7.79
CA VAL A 29 6.59 -0.86 -8.77
C VAL A 29 5.37 -0.04 -8.42
N THR A 30 4.67 0.47 -9.44
CA THR A 30 3.43 1.24 -9.26
C THR A 30 2.20 0.35 -9.13
N PHE A 31 1.13 0.88 -8.55
CA PHE A 31 -0.14 0.16 -8.47
C PHE A 31 -0.72 -0.14 -9.85
N GLU A 32 -0.56 0.76 -10.82
CA GLU A 32 -0.95 0.54 -12.21
C GLU A 32 -0.21 -0.65 -12.83
N GLU A 33 1.09 -0.80 -12.56
CA GLU A 33 1.89 -1.95 -13.02
C GLU A 33 1.49 -3.27 -12.34
N LEU A 34 0.89 -3.19 -11.15
CA LEU A 34 0.31 -4.34 -10.45
C LEU A 34 -1.13 -4.64 -10.90
N GLU A 35 -1.66 -3.92 -11.88
CA GLU A 35 -3.03 -4.07 -12.39
C GLU A 35 -4.08 -3.73 -11.31
N PHE A 36 -3.74 -2.81 -10.39
CA PHE A 36 -4.68 -2.31 -9.39
C PHE A 36 -5.54 -1.20 -9.96
N ASP A 37 -6.82 -1.50 -10.15
CA ASP A 37 -7.84 -0.52 -10.51
C ASP A 37 -8.22 0.39 -9.33
N SER A 38 -8.96 1.46 -9.60
CA SER A 38 -9.48 2.37 -8.58
C SER A 38 -10.24 1.65 -7.45
N LEU A 39 -11.03 0.61 -7.76
CA LEU A 39 -11.73 -0.18 -6.75
C LEU A 39 -10.77 -0.98 -5.85
N ALA A 40 -9.70 -1.52 -6.41
CA ALA A 40 -8.68 -2.23 -5.64
C ALA A 40 -7.93 -1.27 -4.71
N LEU A 41 -7.69 -0.02 -5.15
CA LEU A 41 -7.09 1.03 -4.32
C LEU A 41 -8.00 1.46 -3.16
N VAL A 42 -9.32 1.55 -3.40
CA VAL A 42 -10.32 1.82 -2.35
C VAL A 42 -10.31 0.72 -1.29
N GLU A 43 -10.31 -0.54 -1.72
CA GLU A 43 -10.23 -1.67 -0.79
C GLU A 43 -8.87 -1.69 -0.08
N LEU A 44 -7.77 -1.41 -0.77
CA LEU A 44 -6.44 -1.33 -0.19
C LEU A 44 -6.39 -0.28 0.92
N ALA A 45 -6.99 0.89 0.71
CA ALA A 45 -7.08 1.92 1.73
C ALA A 45 -7.80 1.40 2.97
N MET A 46 -8.97 0.76 2.81
CA MET A 46 -9.73 0.20 3.93
C MET A 46 -8.95 -0.88 4.69
N VAL A 47 -8.30 -1.81 3.98
CA VAL A 47 -7.51 -2.88 4.62
C VAL A 47 -6.28 -2.28 5.30
N ALA A 48 -5.60 -1.33 4.66
CA ALA A 48 -4.44 -0.65 5.23
C ALA A 48 -4.81 0.14 6.49
N GLN A 49 -5.95 0.85 6.51
CA GLN A 49 -6.44 1.53 7.72
C GLN A 49 -6.64 0.54 8.87
N LYS A 50 -7.24 -0.62 8.60
CA LYS A 50 -7.50 -1.66 9.61
C LYS A 50 -6.25 -2.37 10.08
N GLU A 51 -5.34 -2.71 9.18
CA GLU A 51 -4.10 -3.46 9.46
C GLU A 51 -3.06 -2.56 10.13
N PHE A 52 -2.90 -1.34 9.63
CA PHE A 52 -1.91 -0.40 10.14
C PHE A 52 -2.44 0.56 11.19
N GLY A 53 -3.75 0.61 11.45
CA GLY A 53 -4.35 1.52 12.43
C GLY A 53 -4.15 2.99 12.09
N VAL A 54 -4.21 3.33 10.81
CA VAL A 54 -4.01 4.70 10.28
C VAL A 54 -5.29 5.21 9.64
N GLU A 55 -5.44 6.53 9.56
CA GLU A 55 -6.44 7.16 8.70
C GLU A 55 -5.77 7.53 7.36
N VAL A 56 -6.03 6.72 6.33
CA VAL A 56 -5.60 6.95 4.94
C VAL A 56 -6.81 6.89 4.04
N ASP A 57 -6.97 7.91 3.21
CA ASP A 57 -8.09 8.02 2.29
C ASP A 57 -7.81 7.30 0.97
N GLU A 58 -8.86 6.85 0.28
CA GLU A 58 -8.74 6.26 -1.05
C GLU A 58 -8.12 7.23 -2.05
N GLN A 59 -8.34 8.54 -1.88
CA GLN A 59 -7.78 9.58 -2.74
C GLN A 59 -6.26 9.75 -2.57
N GLU A 60 -5.68 9.20 -1.51
CA GLU A 60 -4.22 9.28 -1.29
C GLU A 60 -3.45 8.16 -1.99
N PHE A 61 -4.13 7.07 -2.36
CA PHE A 61 -3.58 6.02 -3.21
C PHE A 61 -3.94 6.31 -4.66
N THR A 62 -2.92 6.43 -5.52
CA THR A 62 -3.11 6.63 -6.95
C THR A 62 -2.47 5.49 -7.73
N PRO A 63 -2.99 5.13 -8.93
CA PRO A 63 -2.38 4.09 -9.77
C PRO A 63 -0.91 4.38 -10.09
N GLU A 64 -0.56 5.65 -10.26
CA GLU A 64 0.80 6.13 -10.55
C GLU A 64 1.74 6.05 -9.34
N GLN A 65 1.22 5.82 -8.13
CA GLN A 65 2.02 5.75 -6.91
C GLN A 65 2.71 4.39 -6.80
N SER A 66 3.96 4.39 -6.32
CA SER A 66 4.70 3.17 -6.03
C SER A 66 4.31 2.58 -4.68
N VAL A 67 4.49 1.26 -4.54
CA VAL A 67 4.27 0.55 -3.26
C VAL A 67 5.12 1.17 -2.14
N ALA A 68 6.36 1.59 -2.42
CA ALA A 68 7.16 2.32 -1.43
C ALA A 68 6.65 3.73 -1.13
N GLY A 69 6.04 4.41 -2.10
CA GLY A 69 5.38 5.69 -1.89
C GLY A 69 4.20 5.56 -0.93
N ALA A 70 3.32 4.60 -1.20
CA ALA A 70 2.20 4.22 -0.33
C ALA A 70 2.66 3.86 1.08
N ALA A 71 3.67 3.00 1.21
CA ALA A 71 4.19 2.61 2.51
C ALA A 71 4.77 3.80 3.30
N ARG A 72 5.42 4.75 2.63
CA ARG A 72 5.91 5.99 3.28
C ARG A 72 4.78 6.88 3.74
N LEU A 73 3.69 6.97 2.98
CA LEU A 73 2.50 7.69 3.37
C LEU A 73 1.91 7.08 4.64
N ILE A 74 1.71 5.76 4.65
CA ILE A 74 1.22 5.01 5.81
C ILE A 74 2.13 5.23 7.03
N ASP A 75 3.45 5.08 6.87
CA ASP A 75 4.44 5.30 7.94
C ASP A 75 4.36 6.73 8.50
N SER A 76 4.18 7.72 7.64
CA SER A 76 4.04 9.13 8.04
C SER A 76 2.75 9.36 8.85
N ARG A 77 1.64 8.70 8.47
CA ARG A 77 0.37 8.76 9.22
C ARG A 77 0.48 8.05 10.57
N ARG A 78 1.13 6.88 10.60
CA ARG A 78 1.41 6.13 11.84
C ARG A 78 2.25 6.93 12.83
N ALA A 79 3.23 7.68 12.35
CA ALA A 79 4.10 8.49 13.21
C ALA A 79 3.43 9.79 13.70
N ALA A 80 2.39 10.24 13.02
CA ALA A 80 1.61 11.42 13.40
C ALA A 80 0.43 11.11 14.35
N SER A 81 0.14 9.82 14.56
CA SER A 81 -0.90 9.31 15.47
C SER A 81 -0.28 8.80 16.77
#